data_AF-A0A7C8DR97-F1
#
_entry.id   AF-A0A7C8DR97-F1
#
_cell.length_a   1.000
_cell.length_b   1.000
_cell.length_c   1.000
_cell.angle_alpha   90.00
_cell.angle_beta   90.00
_cell.angle_gamma   90.00
#
_symmetry.space_group_name_H-M   'P 1'
#
loop_
_entity.id
_entity.type
_entity.pdbx_description
1 polymer ?
#
loop_
_entity_poly.entity_id
_entity_poly.type
_entity_poly.pdbx_seq_one_letter_code
_entity_poly.pdbx_strand_id
1 'polypeptide(L)'
;MTEAAAIVPIIDVDPKGIMRTISALISELGAFSAALILQDTVHRLAGEEEVARLAEILAGDFPLYGELIESSLSPVETEQIIEEKTNLLIDQLRPYSTIVVVGIESVILDRLCRKLPESRFYLIPHSETIEAERVLANFPPNVHLIDVRGVMGLGGARSVLISYAFCRMEEDSFIYPVTYRAVGPDVRSLYNRIIGLNILAGYNRYLGDMAPLYTTGQFFTHSFSIL
;
A
#
# COMPACT_ATOMS: atom_id res chain seq x y z
N MET A 1 13.21 38.36 34.23
CA MET A 1 13.33 36.91 33.96
C MET A 1 13.04 36.73 32.50
N THR A 2 14.08 36.51 31.71
CA THR A 2 14.04 36.49 30.24
C THR A 2 13.64 35.09 29.82
N GLU A 3 12.49 34.97 29.18
CA GLU A 3 11.94 33.73 28.64
C GLU A 3 12.88 33.27 27.51
N ALA A 4 13.55 32.13 27.72
CA ALA A 4 14.40 31.53 26.71
C ALA A 4 13.51 30.96 25.61
N ALA A 5 13.52 31.60 24.44
CA ALA A 5 12.87 31.07 23.24
C ALA A 5 13.44 29.67 22.97
N ALA A 6 12.57 28.66 23.03
CA ALA A 6 12.90 27.31 22.61
C ALA A 6 13.31 27.37 21.15
N ILE A 7 14.58 27.03 20.88
CA ILE A 7 15.09 26.88 19.51
C ILE A 7 14.38 25.65 18.94
N VAL A 8 13.31 25.85 18.19
CA VAL A 8 12.72 24.79 17.36
C VAL A 8 13.79 24.43 16.33
N PRO A 9 14.34 23.20 16.34
CA PRO A 9 15.34 22.83 15.37
C PRO A 9 14.66 22.81 14.00
N ILE A 10 15.01 23.79 13.16
CA ILE A 10 14.67 23.75 11.74
C ILE A 10 15.39 22.52 11.21
N ILE A 11 14.62 21.46 10.90
CA ILE A 11 15.18 20.27 10.26
C ILE A 11 15.59 20.72 8.85
N ASP A 12 16.88 21.03 8.66
CA ASP A 12 17.49 21.29 7.36
C ASP A 12 17.72 19.94 6.67
N VAL A 13 16.65 19.40 6.09
CA VAL A 13 16.68 18.10 5.41
C VAL A 13 16.86 18.32 3.92
N ASP A 14 17.94 17.76 3.36
CA ASP A 14 18.11 17.63 1.91
C ASP A 14 16.92 16.83 1.33
N PRO A 15 16.04 17.45 0.51
CA PRO A 15 14.88 16.76 -0.05
C PRO A 15 15.26 15.53 -0.87
N LYS A 16 16.43 15.55 -1.53
CA LYS A 16 16.93 14.40 -2.30
C LYS A 16 17.45 13.27 -1.40
N GLY A 17 17.92 13.61 -0.21
CA GLY A 17 18.28 12.65 0.84
C GLY A 17 17.04 11.95 1.38
N ILE A 18 16.00 12.71 1.75
CA ILE A 18 14.73 12.16 2.21
C ILE A 18 14.12 11.25 1.14
N MET A 19 14.03 11.70 -0.11
CA MET A 19 13.37 10.92 -1.17
C MET A 19 14.06 9.59 -1.47
N ARG A 20 15.39 9.50 -1.28
CA ARG A 20 16.12 8.22 -1.38
C ARG A 20 15.73 7.26 -0.27
N THR A 21 15.63 7.75 0.97
CA THR A 21 15.16 6.95 2.11
C THR A 21 13.71 6.52 1.92
N ILE A 22 12.84 7.43 1.49
CA ILE A 22 11.43 7.13 1.17
C ILE A 22 11.34 6.07 0.07
N SER A 23 12.10 6.20 -1.02
CA SER A 23 12.09 5.22 -2.11
C SER A 23 12.50 3.81 -1.65
N ALA A 24 13.48 3.73 -0.73
CA ALA A 24 13.85 2.46 -0.12
C ALA A 24 12.71 1.89 0.75
N LEU A 25 12.08 2.73 1.59
CA LEU A 25 10.92 2.32 2.40
C LEU A 25 9.74 1.86 1.53
N ILE A 26 9.41 2.59 0.46
CA ILE A 26 8.34 2.20 -0.48
C ILE A 26 8.63 0.83 -1.08
N SER A 27 9.89 0.58 -1.47
CA SER A 27 10.30 -0.70 -2.05
C SER A 27 10.16 -1.86 -1.05
N GLU A 28 10.47 -1.64 0.23
CA GLU A 28 10.41 -2.71 1.24
C GLU A 28 9.02 -2.91 1.84
N LEU A 29 8.26 -1.82 2.02
CA LEU A 29 7.05 -1.79 2.85
C LEU A 29 5.77 -1.54 2.06
N GLY A 30 5.86 -0.95 0.88
CA GLY A 30 4.72 -0.37 0.18
C GLY A 30 4.60 1.14 0.39
N ALA A 31 3.95 1.80 -0.57
CA ALA A 31 3.87 3.25 -0.59
C ALA A 31 3.03 3.78 0.57
N PHE A 32 1.91 3.13 0.85
CA PHE A 32 1.01 3.52 1.93
C PHE A 32 1.62 3.28 3.30
N SER A 33 2.23 2.12 3.48
CA SER A 33 2.93 1.79 4.72
C SER A 33 4.07 2.77 5.00
N ALA A 34 4.81 3.19 3.97
CA ALA A 34 5.85 4.21 4.10
C ALA A 34 5.28 5.59 4.47
N ALA A 35 4.13 5.99 3.90
CA ALA A 35 3.46 7.26 4.22
C ALA A 35 3.03 7.32 5.69
N LEU A 36 2.45 6.22 6.22
CA LEU A 36 2.04 6.12 7.61
C LEU A 36 3.22 6.25 8.58
N ILE A 37 4.34 5.56 8.30
CA ILE A 37 5.55 5.65 9.12
C ILE A 37 6.10 7.07 9.12
N LEU A 38 6.10 7.74 7.96
CA LEU A 38 6.57 9.11 7.85
C LEU A 38 5.66 10.05 8.65
N GLN A 39 4.34 9.92 8.54
CA GLN A 39 3.36 10.72 9.28
C GLN A 39 3.59 10.59 10.79
N ASP A 40 3.62 9.35 11.31
CA ASP A 40 3.83 9.09 12.74
C ASP A 40 5.19 9.62 13.21
N THR A 41 6.25 9.43 12.42
CA THR A 41 7.60 9.90 12.78
C THR A 41 7.66 11.41 12.89
N VAL A 42 7.14 12.14 11.89
CA VAL A 42 7.18 13.61 11.88
C VAL A 42 6.26 14.18 12.94
N HIS A 43 5.07 13.60 13.10
CA HIS A 43 4.13 14.00 14.16
C HIS A 43 4.76 13.88 15.56
N ARG A 44 5.49 12.79 15.83
CA ARG A 44 6.19 12.59 17.12
C ARG A 44 7.38 13.52 17.34
N LEU A 45 8.07 13.93 16.29
CA LEU A 45 9.31 14.73 16.39
C LEU A 45 9.07 16.23 16.38
N ALA A 46 8.09 16.70 15.59
CA ALA A 46 7.93 18.12 15.28
C ALA A 46 6.49 18.62 15.45
N GLY A 47 5.48 17.75 15.39
CA GLY A 47 4.07 18.11 15.55
C GLY A 47 3.34 18.31 14.22
N GLU A 48 2.10 18.80 14.29
CA GLU A 48 1.16 18.81 13.15
C GLU A 48 1.52 19.85 12.07
N GLU A 49 2.03 21.03 12.44
CA GLU A 49 2.39 22.08 11.48
C GLU A 49 3.52 21.61 10.54
N GLU A 50 4.51 20.91 11.09
CA GLU A 50 5.62 20.35 10.32
C GLU A 50 5.21 19.14 9.48
N VAL A 51 4.24 18.34 9.93
CA VAL A 51 3.64 17.28 9.10
C VAL A 51 3.02 17.89 7.84
N ALA A 52 2.21 18.94 7.99
CA ALA A 52 1.58 19.66 6.88
C ALA A 52 2.62 20.30 5.94
N ARG A 53 3.63 20.97 6.51
CA ARG A 53 4.70 21.60 5.71
C ARG A 53 5.52 20.58 4.93
N LEU A 54 5.85 19.44 5.55
CA LEU A 54 6.58 18.38 4.84
C LEU A 54 5.70 17.77 3.73
N ALA A 55 4.40 17.61 3.99
CA ALA A 55 3.46 17.15 2.98
C ALA A 55 3.42 18.09 1.77
N GLU A 56 3.38 19.42 1.98
CA GLU A 56 3.44 20.39 0.89
C GLU A 56 4.72 20.26 0.04
N ILE A 57 5.87 20.03 0.68
CA ILE A 57 7.16 19.85 -0.01
C ILE A 57 7.18 18.55 -0.80
N LEU A 58 6.69 17.46 -0.20
CA LEU A 58 6.78 16.12 -0.78
C LEU A 58 5.62 15.77 -1.70
N ALA A 59 4.51 16.52 -1.70
CA ALA A 59 3.30 16.17 -2.45
C ALA A 59 3.52 16.02 -3.97
N GLY A 60 4.58 16.63 -4.52
CA GLY A 60 4.96 16.43 -5.92
C GLY A 60 5.59 15.06 -6.22
N ASP A 61 6.45 14.58 -5.32
CA ASP A 61 7.27 13.38 -5.53
C ASP A 61 6.77 12.15 -4.74
N PHE A 62 6.10 12.38 -3.61
CA PHE A 62 5.47 11.37 -2.78
C PHE A 62 4.04 11.78 -2.38
N PRO A 63 3.10 11.70 -3.31
CA PRO A 63 1.83 12.39 -3.14
C PRO A 63 0.84 11.69 -2.22
N LEU A 64 0.98 10.37 -2.09
CA LEU A 64 0.20 9.56 -1.16
C LEU A 64 0.32 10.08 0.28
N TYR A 65 1.50 10.60 0.62
CA TYR A 65 1.71 11.28 1.90
C TYR A 65 0.90 12.57 1.99
N GLY A 66 0.89 13.39 0.94
CA GLY A 66 0.07 14.60 0.87
C GLY A 66 -1.41 14.33 1.11
N GLU A 67 -1.99 13.37 0.40
CA GLU A 67 -3.41 13.01 0.54
C GLU A 67 -3.75 12.43 1.92
N LEU A 68 -2.85 11.62 2.48
CA LEU A 68 -3.00 11.14 3.86
C LEU A 68 -3.08 12.31 4.84
N ILE A 69 -2.26 13.36 4.67
CA ILE A 69 -2.30 14.54 5.53
C ILE A 69 -3.53 15.40 5.26
N GLU A 70 -3.97 15.54 4.01
CA GLU A 70 -5.21 16.26 3.64
C GLU A 70 -6.47 15.65 4.30
N SER A 71 -6.46 14.34 4.56
CA SER A 71 -7.54 13.66 5.30
C SER A 71 -7.73 14.19 6.73
N SER A 72 -6.75 14.94 7.25
CA SER A 72 -6.76 15.55 8.60
C SER A 72 -6.94 14.54 9.74
N LEU A 73 -6.62 13.28 9.50
CA LEU A 73 -6.64 12.22 10.51
C LEU A 73 -5.33 12.21 11.30
N SER A 74 -5.42 12.12 12.62
CA SER A 74 -4.24 11.86 13.45
C SER A 74 -3.71 10.44 13.21
N PRO A 75 -2.42 10.16 13.47
CA PRO A 75 -1.86 8.81 13.29
C PRO A 75 -2.65 7.71 14.01
N VAL A 76 -3.20 8.03 15.19
CA VAL A 76 -4.01 7.10 15.99
C VAL A 76 -5.35 6.79 15.32
N GLU A 77 -6.04 7.81 14.80
CA GLU A 77 -7.30 7.64 14.08
C GLU A 77 -7.09 6.85 12.78
N THR A 78 -6.02 7.19 12.04
CA THR A 78 -5.62 6.46 10.85
C THR A 78 -5.37 4.98 11.14
N GLU A 79 -4.62 4.66 12.20
CA GLU A 79 -4.35 3.27 12.59
C GLU A 79 -5.63 2.51 12.94
N GLN A 80 -6.56 3.15 13.67
CA GLN A 80 -7.85 2.56 14.04
C GLN A 80 -8.70 2.23 12.81
N ILE A 81 -8.78 3.15 11.84
CA ILE A 81 -9.54 2.91 10.60
C ILE A 81 -8.91 1.75 9.82
N ILE A 82 -7.58 1.74 9.66
CA ILE A 82 -6.88 0.63 9.00
C ILE A 82 -7.15 -0.68 9.71
N GLU A 83 -7.15 -0.70 11.05
CA GLU A 83 -7.46 -1.91 11.82
C GLU A 83 -8.88 -2.40 11.57
N GLU A 84 -9.87 -1.53 11.70
CA GLU A 84 -11.27 -1.86 11.44
C GLU A 84 -11.46 -2.41 10.03
N LYS A 85 -10.97 -1.69 9.01
CA LYS A 85 -11.12 -2.10 7.61
C LYS A 85 -10.34 -3.37 7.29
N THR A 86 -9.14 -3.54 7.83
CA THR A 86 -8.38 -4.79 7.63
C THR A 86 -9.09 -5.98 8.30
N ASN A 87 -9.70 -5.80 9.47
CA ASN A 87 -10.48 -6.85 10.12
C ASN A 87 -11.72 -7.24 9.29
N LEU A 88 -12.42 -6.28 8.70
CA LEU A 88 -13.51 -6.55 7.76
C LEU A 88 -13.04 -7.30 6.52
N LEU A 89 -11.87 -6.96 5.98
CA LEU A 89 -11.26 -7.68 4.85
C LEU A 89 -10.91 -9.11 5.24
N ILE A 90 -10.33 -9.32 6.44
CA ILE A 90 -10.02 -10.66 6.97
C ILE A 90 -11.26 -11.55 6.96
N ASP A 91 -12.39 -11.05 7.45
CA ASP A 91 -13.63 -11.82 7.51
C ASP A 91 -14.14 -12.21 6.11
N GLN A 92 -13.98 -11.33 5.12
CA GLN A 92 -14.29 -11.65 3.73
C GLN A 92 -13.31 -12.66 3.12
N LEU A 93 -12.07 -12.67 3.58
CA LEU A 93 -11.02 -13.52 3.04
C LEU A 93 -10.99 -14.95 3.65
N ARG A 94 -11.59 -15.16 4.83
CA ARG A 94 -11.63 -16.46 5.53
C ARG A 94 -12.01 -17.68 4.65
N PRO A 95 -12.95 -17.59 3.69
CA PRO A 95 -13.31 -18.75 2.86
C PRO A 95 -12.18 -19.22 1.92
N TYR A 96 -11.24 -18.34 1.59
CA TYR A 96 -10.19 -18.60 0.60
C TYR A 96 -8.97 -19.27 1.21
N SER A 97 -8.56 -20.39 0.62
CA SER A 97 -7.34 -21.11 1.02
C SER A 97 -6.09 -20.60 0.31
N THR A 98 -6.26 -19.93 -0.83
CA THR A 98 -5.19 -19.39 -1.66
C THR A 98 -5.43 -17.90 -1.87
N ILE A 99 -4.52 -17.07 -1.38
CA ILE A 99 -4.60 -15.61 -1.48
C ILE A 99 -3.36 -15.14 -2.23
N VAL A 100 -3.55 -14.65 -3.45
CA VAL A 100 -2.46 -14.06 -4.25
C VAL A 100 -2.48 -12.55 -4.03
N VAL A 101 -1.34 -11.98 -3.66
CA VAL A 101 -1.18 -10.55 -3.41
C VAL A 101 -0.19 -9.98 -4.42
N VAL A 102 -0.62 -8.98 -5.19
CA VAL A 102 0.19 -8.31 -6.19
C VAL A 102 0.58 -6.93 -5.65
N GLY A 103 1.89 -6.73 -5.46
CA GLY A 103 2.44 -5.61 -4.71
C GLY A 103 2.48 -5.87 -3.20
N ILE A 104 2.91 -4.87 -2.44
CA ILE A 104 3.06 -4.99 -0.98
C ILE A 104 2.54 -3.72 -0.31
N GLU A 105 1.76 -3.91 0.75
CA GLU A 105 1.52 -2.92 1.79
C GLU A 105 1.63 -3.66 3.13
N SER A 106 2.81 -3.55 3.74
CA SER A 106 3.21 -4.32 4.91
C SER A 106 2.24 -4.18 6.08
N VAL A 107 1.70 -2.97 6.33
CA VAL A 107 0.75 -2.74 7.43
C VAL A 107 -0.54 -3.56 7.30
N ILE A 108 -0.97 -3.83 6.07
CA ILE A 108 -2.17 -4.63 5.77
C ILE A 108 -1.79 -6.10 5.69
N LEU A 109 -0.79 -6.43 4.86
CA LEU A 109 -0.39 -7.81 4.56
C LEU A 109 0.00 -8.58 5.83
N ASP A 110 0.74 -7.93 6.73
CA ASP A 110 1.19 -8.52 8.00
C ASP A 110 0.00 -8.90 8.91
N ARG A 111 -1.03 -8.06 8.95
CA ARG A 111 -2.27 -8.33 9.68
C ARG A 111 -3.05 -9.47 9.03
N LEU A 112 -3.16 -9.49 7.69
CA LEU A 112 -3.83 -10.55 6.95
C LEU A 112 -3.20 -11.92 7.21
N CYS A 113 -1.89 -12.06 7.02
CA CYS A 113 -1.22 -13.36 7.12
C CYS A 113 -1.25 -13.94 8.54
N ARG A 114 -1.22 -13.08 9.58
CA ARG A 114 -1.31 -13.53 10.99
C ARG A 114 -2.72 -13.93 11.39
N LYS A 115 -3.75 -13.29 10.84
CA LYS A 115 -5.15 -13.57 11.18
C LYS A 115 -5.78 -14.65 10.30
N LEU A 116 -5.12 -15.04 9.22
CA LEU A 116 -5.53 -16.10 8.31
C LEU A 116 -4.42 -17.18 8.19
N PRO A 117 -4.03 -17.85 9.30
CA PRO A 117 -2.92 -18.80 9.29
C PRO A 117 -3.18 -20.05 8.42
N GLU A 118 -4.46 -20.39 8.20
CA GLU A 118 -4.87 -21.52 7.37
C GLU A 118 -4.83 -21.21 5.86
N SER A 119 -4.78 -19.93 5.49
CA SER A 119 -4.67 -19.48 4.11
C SER A 119 -3.20 -19.41 3.71
N ARG A 120 -2.91 -19.80 2.46
CA ARG A 120 -1.59 -19.64 1.84
C ARG A 120 -1.56 -18.33 1.07
N PHE A 121 -0.59 -17.49 1.40
CA PHE A 121 -0.36 -16.21 0.75
C PHE A 121 0.75 -16.35 -0.27
N TYR A 122 0.51 -15.84 -1.48
CA TYR A 122 1.48 -15.83 -2.56
C TYR A 122 1.72 -14.39 -2.98
N LEU A 123 2.89 -13.86 -2.66
CA LEU A 123 3.27 -12.47 -2.89
C LEU A 123 4.03 -12.36 -4.21
N ILE A 124 3.57 -11.44 -5.07
CA ILE A 124 4.29 -10.97 -6.24
C ILE A 124 4.79 -9.56 -5.93
N PRO A 125 6.11 -9.36 -5.76
CA PRO A 125 6.66 -8.02 -5.53
C PRO A 125 6.40 -7.11 -6.73
N HIS A 126 6.16 -5.82 -6.48
CA HIS A 126 5.87 -4.84 -7.53
C HIS A 126 7.12 -4.24 -8.18
N SER A 127 8.31 -4.49 -7.63
CA SER A 127 9.59 -4.05 -8.18
C SER A 127 10.64 -5.17 -8.12
N GLU A 128 11.46 -5.27 -9.16
CA GLU A 128 12.60 -6.19 -9.24
C GLU A 128 13.75 -5.79 -8.30
N THR A 129 13.76 -4.54 -7.81
CA THR A 129 14.80 -4.02 -6.90
C THR A 129 14.54 -4.35 -5.44
N ILE A 130 13.42 -4.97 -5.11
CA ILE A 130 13.10 -5.39 -3.75
C ILE A 130 13.99 -6.58 -3.43
N GLU A 131 14.71 -6.54 -2.31
CA GLU A 131 15.29 -7.75 -1.70
C GLU A 131 14.15 -8.60 -1.15
N ALA A 132 13.41 -9.24 -2.05
CA ALA A 132 12.15 -9.89 -1.75
C ALA A 132 12.31 -10.97 -0.68
N GLU A 133 13.45 -11.67 -0.68
CA GLU A 133 13.80 -12.66 0.33
C GLU A 133 13.94 -12.05 1.73
N ARG A 134 14.55 -10.87 1.86
CA ARG A 134 14.65 -10.13 3.13
C ARG A 134 13.27 -9.67 3.60
N VAL A 135 12.44 -9.18 2.69
CA VAL A 135 11.06 -8.78 3.00
C VAL A 135 10.25 -10.00 3.46
N LEU A 136 10.35 -11.14 2.76
CA LEU A 136 9.66 -12.38 3.09
C LEU A 136 10.05 -12.92 4.47
N ALA A 137 11.31 -12.76 4.89
CA ALA A 137 11.78 -13.21 6.19
C ALA A 137 11.04 -12.56 7.38
N ASN A 138 10.34 -11.44 7.17
CA ASN A 138 9.52 -10.78 8.20
C ASN A 138 8.08 -11.30 8.25
N PHE A 139 7.68 -12.17 7.32
CA PHE A 139 6.33 -12.72 7.26
C PHE A 139 6.24 -14.14 7.86
N PRO A 140 5.04 -14.58 8.28
CA PRO A 140 4.86 -15.94 8.77
C PRO A 140 5.06 -16.99 7.66
N PRO A 141 5.28 -18.28 8.02
CA PRO A 141 5.64 -19.33 7.06
C PRO A 141 4.57 -19.65 5.99
N ASN A 142 3.34 -19.15 6.15
CA ASN A 142 2.26 -19.30 5.18
C ASN A 142 2.33 -18.28 4.02
N VAL A 143 3.35 -17.41 4.02
CA VAL A 143 3.63 -16.47 2.93
C VAL A 143 4.74 -17.03 2.04
N HIS A 144 4.52 -16.96 0.74
CA HIS A 144 5.43 -17.48 -0.28
C HIS A 144 5.66 -16.43 -1.36
N LEU A 145 6.89 -16.29 -1.83
CA LEU A 145 7.19 -15.49 -3.01
C LEU A 145 6.93 -16.29 -4.28
N ILE A 146 6.33 -15.63 -5.27
CA ILE A 146 6.15 -16.16 -6.61
C ILE A 146 6.42 -15.08 -7.65
N ASP A 147 6.64 -15.50 -8.88
CA ASP A 147 6.63 -14.61 -10.04
C ASP A 147 5.22 -14.58 -10.70
N VAL A 148 5.07 -13.71 -11.69
CA VAL A 148 3.82 -13.58 -12.46
C VAL A 148 3.44 -14.88 -13.19
N ARG A 149 4.42 -15.75 -13.52
CA ARG A 149 4.17 -17.02 -14.22
C ARG A 149 3.48 -18.04 -13.32
N GLY A 150 3.74 -17.98 -12.01
CA GLY A 150 3.10 -18.83 -11.01
C GLY A 150 1.61 -18.56 -10.79
N VAL A 151 1.11 -17.38 -11.19
CA VAL A 151 -0.25 -16.93 -10.89
C VAL A 151 -1.32 -17.82 -11.50
N MET A 152 -1.14 -18.31 -12.73
CA MET A 152 -2.16 -19.11 -13.41
C MET A 152 -2.43 -20.43 -12.68
N GLY A 153 -1.40 -21.05 -12.11
CA GLY A 153 -1.51 -22.34 -11.41
C GLY A 153 -2.19 -22.26 -10.04
N LEU A 154 -2.41 -21.05 -9.53
CA LEU A 154 -3.01 -20.79 -8.22
C LEU A 154 -4.51 -20.46 -8.28
N GLY A 155 -5.07 -20.35 -9.49
CA GLY A 155 -6.50 -20.13 -9.69
C GLY A 155 -7.36 -21.29 -9.17
N GLY A 156 -8.61 -21.00 -8.81
CA GLY A 156 -9.57 -21.98 -8.32
C GLY A 156 -10.74 -21.36 -7.55
N ALA A 157 -11.71 -22.22 -7.19
CA ALA A 157 -12.93 -21.80 -6.48
C ALA A 157 -12.67 -21.20 -5.09
N ARG A 158 -11.54 -21.55 -4.46
CA ARG A 158 -11.09 -21.02 -3.15
C ARG A 158 -9.88 -20.11 -3.27
N SER A 159 -9.67 -19.53 -4.45
CA SER A 159 -8.57 -18.62 -4.74
C SER A 159 -9.06 -17.20 -4.96
N VAL A 160 -8.36 -16.25 -4.36
CA VAL A 160 -8.60 -14.81 -4.51
C VAL A 160 -7.30 -14.10 -4.86
N LEU A 161 -7.38 -13.10 -5.74
CA LEU A 161 -6.28 -12.21 -6.05
C LEU A 161 -6.56 -10.82 -5.48
N ILE A 162 -5.58 -10.21 -4.85
CA ILE A 162 -5.64 -8.90 -4.24
C ILE A 162 -4.55 -8.02 -4.86
N SER A 163 -4.90 -6.79 -5.20
CA SER A 163 -3.93 -5.75 -5.57
C SER A 163 -4.36 -4.43 -4.97
N TYR A 164 -3.40 -3.54 -4.80
CA TYR A 164 -3.63 -2.17 -4.33
C TYR A 164 -4.03 -1.26 -5.49
N ALA A 165 -5.02 -0.40 -5.23
CA ALA A 165 -5.49 0.65 -6.12
C ALA A 165 -5.44 1.98 -5.34
N PHE A 166 -4.86 3.01 -5.95
CA PHE A 166 -4.63 4.30 -5.30
C PHE A 166 -5.48 5.38 -5.99
N CYS A 167 -6.79 5.24 -5.95
CA CYS A 167 -7.76 6.10 -6.64
C CYS A 167 -9.21 5.68 -6.32
N ARG A 168 -10.19 6.52 -6.68
CA ARG A 168 -11.60 6.12 -6.67
C ARG A 168 -11.84 5.05 -7.72
N MET A 169 -12.46 3.95 -7.28
CA MET A 169 -12.97 2.93 -8.20
C MET A 169 -14.12 3.53 -9.02
N GLU A 170 -14.14 3.29 -10.34
CA GLU A 170 -14.99 3.91 -11.39
C GLU A 170 -14.30 5.01 -12.21
N GLU A 171 -13.13 5.50 -11.80
CA GLU A 171 -12.27 6.40 -12.61
C GLU A 171 -11.07 5.64 -13.19
N ASP A 172 -10.37 6.29 -14.13
CA ASP A 172 -9.06 5.82 -14.58
C ASP A 172 -8.08 5.87 -13.39
N SER A 173 -7.35 4.77 -13.23
CA SER A 173 -6.76 4.41 -11.94
C SER A 173 -5.30 4.03 -12.08
N PHE A 174 -4.48 4.43 -11.12
CA PHE A 174 -3.14 3.90 -11.01
C PHE A 174 -3.18 2.52 -10.37
N ILE A 175 -2.69 1.53 -11.12
CA ILE A 175 -2.39 0.19 -10.63
C ILE A 175 -0.91 -0.07 -10.86
N TYR A 176 -0.30 -0.92 -10.04
CA TYR A 176 1.06 -1.35 -10.32
C TYR A 176 1.13 -2.03 -11.70
N PRO A 177 2.15 -1.78 -12.55
CA PRO A 177 2.27 -2.43 -13.85
C PRO A 177 2.25 -3.97 -13.78
N VAL A 178 2.74 -4.54 -12.66
CA VAL A 178 2.66 -5.98 -12.39
C VAL A 178 1.21 -6.47 -12.25
N THR A 179 0.29 -5.64 -11.75
CA THR A 179 -1.14 -5.94 -11.66
C THR A 179 -1.76 -6.11 -13.04
N TYR A 180 -1.42 -5.26 -14.00
CA TYR A 180 -1.87 -5.43 -15.38
C TYR A 180 -1.45 -6.78 -15.95
N ARG A 181 -0.21 -7.19 -15.71
CA ARG A 181 0.31 -8.49 -16.17
C ARG A 181 -0.30 -9.67 -15.42
N ALA A 182 -0.56 -9.53 -14.13
CA ALA A 182 -1.12 -10.58 -13.29
C ALA A 182 -2.63 -10.77 -13.49
N VAL A 183 -3.36 -9.75 -13.92
CA VAL A 183 -4.83 -9.75 -14.05
C VAL A 183 -5.26 -9.72 -15.52
N GLY A 184 -4.47 -10.35 -16.39
CA GLY A 184 -4.81 -10.52 -17.81
C GLY A 184 -6.14 -11.28 -18.00
N PRO A 185 -6.78 -11.17 -19.20
CA PRO A 185 -8.03 -11.88 -19.50
C PRO A 185 -8.04 -13.36 -19.12
N ASP A 186 -6.92 -14.06 -19.35
CA ASP A 186 -6.80 -15.50 -19.09
C ASP A 186 -6.71 -15.84 -17.60
N VAL A 187 -6.20 -14.92 -16.78
CA VAL A 187 -6.12 -15.12 -15.33
C VAL A 187 -7.45 -14.79 -14.66
N ARG A 188 -8.17 -13.78 -15.17
CA ARG A 188 -9.37 -13.26 -14.51
C ARG A 188 -10.45 -14.31 -14.28
N SER A 189 -10.65 -15.22 -15.23
CA SER A 189 -11.64 -16.29 -15.14
C SER A 189 -11.25 -17.42 -14.20
N LEU A 190 -9.97 -17.51 -13.80
CA LEU A 190 -9.46 -18.59 -12.95
C LEU A 190 -9.66 -18.32 -11.46
N TYR A 191 -9.83 -17.06 -11.05
CA TYR A 191 -9.98 -16.67 -9.65
C TYR A 191 -11.43 -16.48 -9.29
N ASN A 192 -11.82 -16.88 -8.07
CA ASN A 192 -13.17 -16.66 -7.59
C ASN A 192 -13.49 -15.16 -7.45
N ARG A 193 -12.50 -14.39 -6.95
CA ARG A 193 -12.56 -12.94 -6.84
C ARG A 193 -11.21 -12.32 -7.12
N ILE A 194 -11.29 -11.10 -7.63
CA ILE A 194 -10.16 -10.20 -7.79
C ILE A 194 -10.54 -8.89 -7.11
N ILE A 195 -9.82 -8.55 -6.05
CA ILE A 195 -10.13 -7.47 -5.13
C ILE A 195 -9.11 -6.34 -5.32
N GLY A 196 -9.61 -5.14 -5.60
CA GLY A 196 -8.82 -3.92 -5.54
C GLY A 196 -8.96 -3.32 -4.14
N LEU A 197 -7.85 -3.23 -3.40
CA LEU A 197 -7.81 -2.49 -2.14
C LEU A 197 -7.66 -1.02 -2.47
N ASN A 198 -8.74 -0.27 -2.32
CA ASN A 198 -8.73 1.17 -2.47
C ASN A 198 -8.11 1.78 -1.22
N ILE A 199 -6.85 2.19 -1.33
CA ILE A 199 -6.09 2.68 -0.19
C ILE A 199 -6.33 4.16 0.06
N LEU A 200 -6.70 4.93 -0.97
CA LEU A 200 -7.05 6.35 -0.84
C LEU A 200 -8.05 6.78 -1.92
N ALA A 201 -9.04 7.56 -1.51
CA ALA A 201 -10.22 7.91 -2.29
C ALA A 201 -10.08 9.14 -3.20
N GLY A 202 -8.89 9.71 -3.41
CA GLY A 202 -8.73 11.00 -4.09
C GLY A 202 -7.61 11.08 -5.13
N TYR A 203 -6.74 10.07 -5.25
CA TYR A 203 -5.52 10.29 -6.04
C TYR A 203 -5.67 10.18 -7.56
N ASN A 204 -5.65 11.34 -8.24
CA ASN A 204 -5.61 11.50 -9.70
C ASN A 204 -4.25 12.00 -10.22
N ARG A 205 -3.18 11.97 -9.41
CA ARG A 205 -1.90 12.64 -9.75
C ARG A 205 -0.67 11.73 -9.71
N TYR A 206 -0.77 10.44 -10.04
CA TYR A 206 0.47 9.69 -10.30
C TYR A 206 1.05 10.12 -11.66
N LEU A 207 2.02 11.04 -11.59
CA LEU A 207 3.21 11.22 -12.44
C LEU A 207 3.02 10.94 -13.95
N GLY A 208 3.05 11.99 -14.76
CA GLY A 208 3.05 11.94 -16.22
C GLY A 208 4.19 11.16 -16.91
N ASP A 209 4.98 10.38 -16.17
CA ASP A 209 6.17 9.67 -16.67
C ASP A 209 6.28 8.17 -16.29
N MET A 210 5.38 7.57 -15.49
CA MET A 210 5.64 6.21 -14.93
C MET A 210 4.63 5.08 -15.18
N ALA A 211 3.40 5.30 -15.65
CA ALA A 211 2.56 4.18 -16.11
C ALA A 211 1.34 4.67 -16.90
N PRO A 212 0.84 3.90 -17.88
CA PRO A 212 -0.48 4.16 -18.46
C PRO A 212 -1.58 4.03 -17.39
N LEU A 213 -2.51 4.97 -17.40
CA LEU A 213 -3.77 4.86 -16.65
C LEU A 213 -4.56 3.67 -17.18
N TYR A 214 -5.13 2.89 -16.26
CA TYR A 214 -5.93 1.72 -16.59
C TYR A 214 -7.29 1.79 -15.91
N THR A 215 -8.36 1.44 -16.64
CA THR A 215 -9.71 1.42 -16.08
C THR A 215 -9.84 0.28 -15.08
N THR A 216 -10.04 0.59 -13.79
CA THR A 216 -10.14 -0.41 -12.71
C THR A 216 -11.26 -1.43 -12.91
N GLY A 217 -12.37 -1.03 -13.52
CA GLY A 217 -13.49 -1.91 -13.85
C GLY A 217 -13.13 -3.05 -14.82
N GLN A 218 -11.97 -2.99 -15.48
CA GLN A 218 -11.46 -4.10 -16.29
C GLN A 218 -10.74 -5.16 -15.45
N PHE A 219 -10.18 -4.81 -14.30
CA PHE A 219 -9.29 -5.68 -13.53
C PHE A 219 -9.97 -6.26 -12.29
N PHE A 220 -10.69 -5.42 -11.56
CA PHE A 220 -11.23 -5.79 -10.27
C PHE A 220 -12.69 -6.20 -10.38
N THR A 221 -13.00 -7.34 -9.79
CA THR A 221 -14.40 -7.80 -9.64
C THR A 221 -15.08 -7.18 -8.43
N HIS A 222 -14.28 -6.73 -7.45
CA HIS A 222 -14.71 -6.18 -6.18
C HIS A 222 -13.75 -5.09 -5.73
N SER A 223 -14.27 -4.10 -5.01
CA SER A 223 -13.52 -3.03 -4.37
C SER A 223 -13.56 -3.18 -2.85
N PHE A 224 -12.49 -2.78 -2.17
CA PHE A 224 -12.45 -2.73 -0.72
C PHE A 224 -11.70 -1.49 -0.25
N SER A 225 -12.39 -0.54 0.38
CA SER A 225 -11.79 0.70 0.87
C SER A 225 -11.10 0.52 2.22
N ILE A 226 -9.89 1.08 2.35
CA ILE A 226 -9.11 1.10 3.59
C ILE A 226 -9.18 2.48 4.26
N LEU A 227 -8.83 3.55 3.54
CA LEU A 227 -9.00 4.94 3.99
C LEU A 227 -9.88 5.73 3.01
#